data_AF-A0A6Z7X3J0-F1
#
_entry.id   AF-A0A6Z7X3J0-F1
#
_cell.length_a   1.000
_cell.length_b   1.000
_cell.length_c   1.000
_cell.angle_alpha   90.00
_cell.angle_beta   90.00
_cell.angle_gamma   90.00
#
_symmetry.space_group_name_H-M   'P 1'
#
loop_
_entity.id
_entity.type
_entity.pdbx_description
1 polymer ?
#
loop_
_entity_poly.entity_id
_entity_poly.type
_entity_poly.pdbx_seq_one_letter_code
_entity_poly.pdbx_strand_id
1 'polypeptide(L)'
;MRLFKIFKSKKTHHSSNKNLERPTKQELLNIKMLLEQDEKRINDSLELVNSTVNPATFFSRYDLLFSIVESNLELASMYKNYLHYTNDSIQKLYTDLNSNKSLYIDKLIQRMTEDLDSKIQLLSTEKSTINKINNFKDSLFNYKQKLSETQIKRINTITYSLKPHSELNQEIVAQEGTKNLETITNTVLFDKLSIYDSWNISISFGQSASKNFAKAIFMAKNSDKYIESCDDEGNKIFQAFYLENNYLDFQRLFKLIGNWKSTFVFINGELIDNKSLGKINICYGDKLKFSDPYFCFGVSEWTSNPFGCHRLMLTPSQTPWWSFGWFNNFGDWVIDKDAIRQKIEFKSKLFEKCPHFDKVKALEVVDLLPSKIKKFKDADNWYFTNTGVIPIDHSKTNKAIIKLL
;
A
#
# COMPACT_ATOMS: atom_id res chain seq x y z
N MET A 1 -29.70 16.85 0.33
CA MET A 1 -29.81 17.10 -1.12
C MET A 1 -30.56 15.91 -1.71
N ARG A 2 -31.81 16.06 -2.20
CA ARG A 2 -32.56 14.92 -2.78
C ARG A 2 -31.85 14.48 -4.08
N LEU A 3 -31.27 13.28 -4.09
CA LEU A 3 -30.39 12.82 -5.17
C LEU A 3 -31.14 12.19 -6.35
N PHE A 4 -32.46 12.00 -6.28
CA PHE A 4 -33.19 11.30 -7.32
C PHE A 4 -34.52 11.96 -7.70
N LYS A 5 -34.71 12.21 -9.01
CA LYS A 5 -36.03 12.34 -9.64
C LYS A 5 -36.21 11.16 -10.59
N ILE A 6 -37.13 10.25 -10.26
CA ILE A 6 -37.53 9.13 -11.13
C ILE A 6 -38.73 9.58 -11.98
N PHE A 7 -38.78 9.16 -13.26
CA PHE A 7 -39.92 8.47 -13.92
C PHE A 7 -40.06 8.79 -15.43
N LYS A 8 -39.84 7.78 -16.27
CA LYS A 8 -40.86 7.12 -17.14
C LYS A 8 -40.16 6.04 -17.99
N SER A 9 -40.77 4.86 -18.13
CA SER A 9 -40.28 3.88 -19.10
C SER A 9 -40.51 4.42 -20.51
N LYS A 10 -39.45 4.52 -21.31
CA LYS A 10 -39.61 4.63 -22.77
C LYS A 10 -39.80 3.23 -23.33
N LYS A 11 -40.92 2.99 -24.00
CA LYS A 11 -40.94 2.01 -25.09
C LYS A 11 -40.08 2.60 -26.22
N THR A 12 -38.85 2.13 -26.42
CA THR A 12 -38.17 2.38 -27.70
C THR A 12 -37.26 1.23 -28.12
N HIS A 13 -37.59 0.77 -29.33
CA HIS A 13 -36.83 0.19 -30.43
C HIS A 13 -35.37 -0.27 -30.26
N HIS A 14 -35.13 -1.39 -30.95
CA HIS A 14 -33.87 -2.02 -31.35
C HIS A 14 -32.60 -1.16 -31.21
N SER A 15 -31.68 -1.65 -30.39
CA SER A 15 -30.25 -1.51 -30.62
C SER A 15 -29.53 -2.71 -30.02
N SER A 16 -28.56 -3.19 -30.79
CA SER A 16 -27.82 -4.44 -30.69
C SER A 16 -26.89 -4.51 -29.47
N ASN A 17 -27.28 -5.31 -28.49
CA ASN A 17 -26.32 -6.03 -27.65
C ASN A 17 -26.89 -7.42 -27.38
N LYS A 18 -26.44 -8.41 -28.18
CA LYS A 18 -26.81 -9.82 -28.02
C LYS A 18 -26.04 -10.36 -26.81
N ASN A 19 -26.69 -10.39 -25.63
CA ASN A 19 -26.48 -11.33 -24.50
C ASN A 19 -26.90 -10.81 -23.11
N LEU A 20 -27.76 -9.79 -23.01
CA LEU A 20 -28.41 -9.45 -21.73
C LEU A 20 -29.93 -9.65 -21.88
N GLU A 21 -30.49 -10.59 -21.12
CA GLU A 21 -31.94 -10.70 -20.96
C GLU A 21 -32.49 -9.36 -20.46
N ARG A 22 -33.66 -8.95 -20.97
CA ARG A 22 -34.30 -7.72 -20.52
C ARG A 22 -34.69 -7.89 -19.06
N PRO A 23 -34.31 -6.95 -18.16
CA PRO A 23 -34.65 -7.06 -16.77
C PRO A 23 -36.16 -7.00 -16.55
N THR A 24 -36.64 -7.81 -15.62
CA THR A 24 -38.07 -7.90 -15.29
C THR A 24 -38.54 -6.63 -14.58
N LYS A 25 -39.85 -6.36 -14.63
CA LYS A 25 -40.45 -5.24 -13.88
C LYS A 25 -40.19 -5.36 -12.37
N GLN A 26 -40.10 -6.59 -11.86
CA GLN A 26 -39.82 -6.85 -10.45
C GLN A 26 -38.37 -6.54 -10.09
N GLU A 27 -37.40 -6.90 -10.95
CA GLU A 27 -35.99 -6.55 -10.76
C GLU A 27 -35.78 -5.04 -10.71
N LEU A 28 -36.39 -4.30 -11.65
CA LEU A 28 -36.29 -2.84 -11.67
C LEU A 28 -36.92 -2.19 -10.42
N LEU A 29 -37.98 -2.78 -9.86
CA LEU A 29 -38.59 -2.32 -8.62
C LEU A 29 -37.68 -2.58 -7.41
N ASN A 30 -37.06 -3.77 -7.33
CA ASN A 30 -36.13 -4.12 -6.27
C ASN A 30 -34.89 -3.19 -6.27
N ILE A 31 -34.33 -2.92 -7.44
CA ILE A 31 -33.18 -2.01 -7.60
C ILE A 31 -33.55 -0.59 -7.17
N LYS A 32 -34.75 -0.13 -7.54
CA LYS A 32 -35.23 1.18 -7.11
C LYS A 32 -35.32 1.28 -5.58
N MET A 33 -35.89 0.28 -4.92
CA MET A 33 -36.00 0.26 -3.46
C MET A 33 -34.62 0.23 -2.78
N LEU A 34 -33.67 -0.52 -3.33
CA LEU A 34 -32.29 -0.56 -2.86
C LEU A 34 -31.64 0.84 -2.93
N LEU A 35 -31.73 1.50 -4.09
CA LEU A 35 -31.16 2.84 -4.29
C LEU A 35 -31.75 3.90 -3.35
N GLU A 36 -33.05 3.83 -3.05
CA GLU A 36 -33.72 4.71 -2.08
C GLU A 36 -33.25 4.48 -0.63
N GLN A 37 -32.95 3.22 -0.27
CA GLN A 37 -32.36 2.90 1.03
C GLN A 37 -30.90 3.36 1.12
N ASP A 38 -30.15 3.16 0.04
CA ASP A 38 -28.75 3.57 -0.04
C ASP A 38 -28.57 5.09 0.00
N GLU A 39 -29.51 5.87 -0.55
CA GLU A 39 -29.49 7.33 -0.39
C GLU A 39 -29.49 7.76 1.09
N LYS A 40 -30.30 7.11 1.92
CA LYS A 40 -30.34 7.40 3.37
C LYS A 40 -29.01 7.04 4.03
N ARG A 41 -28.50 5.84 3.74
CA ARG A 41 -27.23 5.34 4.29
C ARG A 41 -26.04 6.20 3.89
N ILE A 42 -26.03 6.73 2.66
CA ILE A 42 -25.03 7.67 2.17
C ILE A 42 -25.08 8.96 2.99
N ASN A 43 -26.26 9.56 3.15
CA ASN A 43 -26.41 10.82 3.89
C ASN A 43 -25.99 10.65 5.36
N ASP A 44 -26.45 9.59 6.03
CA ASP A 44 -26.11 9.30 7.43
C ASP A 44 -24.58 9.09 7.59
N SER A 45 -23.96 8.38 6.65
CA SER A 45 -22.52 8.12 6.69
C SER A 45 -21.71 9.38 6.41
N LEU A 46 -22.16 10.23 5.47
CA LEU A 46 -21.53 11.54 5.21
C LEU A 46 -21.58 12.46 6.42
N GLU A 47 -22.71 12.52 7.13
CA GLU A 47 -22.83 13.30 8.35
C GLU A 47 -21.82 12.82 9.41
N LEU A 48 -21.76 11.51 9.66
CA LEU A 48 -20.87 10.93 10.65
C LEU A 48 -19.39 11.10 10.30
N VAL A 49 -18.99 10.87 9.04
CA VAL A 49 -17.61 11.07 8.56
C VAL A 49 -17.15 12.51 8.77
N ASN A 50 -18.04 13.49 8.61
CA ASN A 50 -17.70 14.90 8.73
C ASN A 50 -17.78 15.46 10.16
N SER A 51 -18.52 14.82 11.08
CA SER A 51 -18.78 15.35 12.42
C SER A 51 -18.09 14.58 13.55
N THR A 52 -17.84 13.28 13.39
CA THR A 52 -17.37 12.45 14.50
C THR A 52 -15.92 12.76 14.89
N VAL A 53 -15.63 12.59 16.18
CA VAL A 53 -14.28 12.55 16.77
C VAL A 53 -13.85 11.12 17.11
N ASN A 54 -14.70 10.11 16.86
CA ASN A 54 -14.37 8.72 17.15
C ASN A 54 -13.79 8.04 15.88
N PRO A 55 -12.51 7.60 15.90
CA PRO A 55 -11.89 6.94 14.76
C PRO A 55 -12.64 5.71 14.26
N ALA A 56 -13.18 4.89 15.16
CA ALA A 56 -13.92 3.68 14.79
C ALA A 56 -15.19 4.01 14.01
N THR A 57 -15.94 5.02 14.48
CA THR A 57 -17.12 5.52 13.76
C THR A 57 -16.73 6.13 12.43
N PHE A 58 -15.66 6.94 12.38
CA PHE A 58 -15.20 7.54 11.13
C PHE A 58 -14.84 6.48 10.09
N PHE A 59 -13.92 5.56 10.42
CA PHE A 59 -13.39 4.61 9.45
C PHE A 59 -14.43 3.59 8.99
N SER A 60 -15.31 3.13 9.89
CA SER A 60 -16.40 2.22 9.50
C SER A 60 -17.41 2.91 8.57
N ARG A 61 -17.74 4.18 8.83
CA ARG A 61 -18.66 4.94 7.98
C ARG A 61 -18.04 5.34 6.66
N TYR A 62 -16.73 5.63 6.64
CA TYR A 62 -16.01 5.93 5.42
C TYR A 62 -15.97 4.72 4.47
N ASP A 63 -15.59 3.54 4.98
CA ASP A 63 -15.56 2.30 4.18
C ASP A 63 -16.96 1.94 3.66
N LEU A 64 -17.98 2.05 4.51
CA LEU A 64 -19.37 1.80 4.14
C LEU A 64 -19.85 2.77 3.05
N LEU A 65 -19.55 4.06 3.21
CA LEU A 65 -19.93 5.09 2.24
C LEU A 65 -19.28 4.82 0.88
N PHE A 66 -17.99 4.48 0.86
CA PHE A 66 -17.28 4.16 -0.38
C PHE A 66 -17.90 2.94 -1.07
N SER A 67 -18.16 1.86 -0.32
CA SER A 67 -18.75 0.63 -0.84
C SER A 67 -20.15 0.84 -1.44
N ILE A 68 -21.02 1.61 -0.77
CA ILE A 68 -22.37 1.89 -1.28
C ILE A 68 -22.31 2.74 -2.55
N VAL A 69 -21.44 3.76 -2.59
CA VAL A 69 -21.29 4.63 -3.77
C VAL A 69 -20.76 3.86 -4.96
N GLU A 70 -19.77 2.98 -4.76
CA GLU A 70 -19.21 2.12 -5.81
C GLU A 70 -20.28 1.16 -6.37
N SER A 71 -20.99 0.44 -5.49
CA SER A 71 -22.11 -0.43 -5.87
C SER A 71 -23.19 0.32 -6.66
N ASN A 72 -23.51 1.55 -6.27
CA ASN A 72 -24.49 2.38 -6.97
C ASN A 72 -24.03 2.79 -8.37
N LEU A 73 -22.73 3.03 -8.58
CA LEU A 73 -22.17 3.31 -9.91
C LEU A 73 -22.23 2.08 -10.83
N GLU A 74 -21.93 0.89 -10.29
CA GLU A 74 -22.05 -0.36 -11.04
C GLU A 74 -23.49 -0.62 -11.49
N LEU A 75 -24.46 -0.46 -10.57
CA LEU A 75 -25.88 -0.58 -10.89
C LEU A 75 -26.32 0.45 -11.93
N ALA A 76 -25.87 1.72 -11.80
CA ALA A 76 -26.18 2.75 -12.78
C ALA A 76 -25.64 2.41 -14.18
N SER A 77 -24.46 1.79 -14.25
CA SER A 77 -23.85 1.34 -15.51
C SER A 77 -24.62 0.18 -16.13
N MET A 78 -24.92 -0.86 -15.34
CA MET A 78 -25.62 -2.07 -15.78
C MET A 78 -27.03 -1.77 -16.29
N TYR A 79 -27.74 -0.83 -15.64
CA TYR A 79 -29.13 -0.51 -15.94
C TYR A 79 -29.31 0.83 -16.66
N LYS A 80 -28.27 1.40 -17.27
CA LYS A 80 -28.28 2.71 -17.96
C LYS A 80 -29.42 2.90 -18.97
N ASN A 81 -29.85 1.83 -19.64
CA ASN A 81 -30.93 1.86 -20.63
C ASN A 81 -32.35 1.73 -20.01
N TYR A 82 -32.44 1.44 -18.72
CA TYR A 82 -33.68 1.13 -18.00
C TYR A 82 -33.95 2.09 -16.83
N LEU A 83 -32.90 2.65 -16.23
CA LEU A 83 -32.97 3.60 -15.13
C LEU A 83 -32.43 4.96 -15.58
N HIS A 84 -33.26 5.99 -15.52
CA HIS A 84 -32.78 7.38 -15.59
C HIS A 84 -32.16 7.74 -14.24
N TYR A 85 -30.88 7.40 -14.07
CA TYR A 85 -30.08 7.75 -12.90
C TYR A 85 -29.34 9.05 -13.18
N THR A 86 -29.49 10.07 -12.32
CA THR A 86 -28.65 11.27 -12.38
C THR A 86 -27.26 10.94 -11.85
N ASN A 87 -26.45 10.39 -12.75
CA ASN A 87 -25.11 9.84 -12.47
C ASN A 87 -24.11 10.88 -11.94
N ASP A 88 -24.29 12.15 -12.30
CA ASP A 88 -23.29 13.18 -12.03
C ASP A 88 -23.03 13.41 -10.55
N SER A 89 -24.03 13.28 -9.68
CA SER A 89 -23.85 13.56 -8.24
C SER A 89 -23.12 12.44 -7.52
N ILE A 90 -23.39 11.18 -7.88
CA ILE A 90 -22.79 10.00 -7.27
C ILE A 90 -21.39 9.76 -7.84
N GLN A 91 -21.19 10.01 -9.14
CA GLN A 91 -19.87 10.02 -9.75
C GLN A 91 -18.97 11.10 -9.13
N LYS A 92 -19.50 12.31 -8.88
CA LYS A 92 -18.77 13.37 -8.15
C LYS A 92 -18.41 12.93 -6.75
N LEU A 93 -19.36 12.33 -6.02
CA LEU A 93 -19.11 11.83 -4.67
C LEU A 93 -18.05 10.72 -4.64
N TYR A 94 -18.10 9.76 -5.58
CA TYR A 94 -17.07 8.73 -5.71
C TYR A 94 -15.69 9.34 -5.96
N THR A 95 -15.63 10.30 -6.89
CA THR A 95 -14.37 10.98 -7.24
C THR A 95 -13.81 11.74 -6.05
N ASP A 96 -14.67 12.43 -5.30
CA ASP A 96 -14.31 13.13 -4.07
C ASP A 96 -13.80 12.17 -2.99
N LEU A 97 -14.51 11.08 -2.69
CA LEU A 97 -14.09 10.08 -1.71
C LEU A 97 -12.78 9.37 -2.12
N ASN A 98 -12.59 9.09 -3.40
CA ASN A 98 -11.39 8.41 -3.87
C ASN A 98 -10.16 9.34 -3.85
N SER A 99 -10.34 10.60 -4.29
CA SER A 99 -9.24 11.55 -4.44
C SER A 99 -8.88 12.28 -3.14
N ASN A 100 -9.87 12.50 -2.26
CA ASN A 100 -9.72 13.32 -1.05
C ASN A 100 -9.70 12.51 0.24
N LYS A 101 -9.45 11.19 0.18
CA LYS A 101 -9.36 10.33 1.38
C LYS A 101 -8.41 10.87 2.45
N SER A 102 -7.23 11.35 2.04
CA SER A 102 -6.26 11.97 2.97
C SER A 102 -6.88 13.18 3.67
N LEU A 103 -7.57 14.05 2.94
CA LEU A 103 -8.20 15.26 3.48
C LEU A 103 -9.29 14.93 4.52
N TYR A 104 -10.08 13.89 4.29
CA TYR A 104 -11.08 13.44 5.26
C TYR A 104 -10.45 12.96 6.58
N ILE A 105 -9.34 12.23 6.48
CA ILE A 105 -8.59 11.76 7.65
C ILE A 105 -7.91 12.95 8.35
N ASP A 106 -7.36 13.91 7.61
CA ASP A 106 -6.78 15.13 8.18
C ASP A 106 -7.80 15.96 8.96
N LYS A 107 -9.05 16.03 8.46
CA LYS A 107 -10.17 16.65 9.16
C LYS A 107 -10.57 15.89 10.43
N LEU A 108 -10.53 14.55 10.42
CA LEU A 108 -10.74 13.76 11.64
C LEU A 108 -9.65 14.09 12.69
N ILE A 109 -8.38 14.03 12.29
CA ILE A 109 -7.24 14.29 13.18
C ILE A 109 -7.36 15.70 13.77
N GLN A 110 -7.73 16.70 12.96
CA GLN A 110 -7.97 18.05 13.43
C GLN A 110 -9.06 18.11 14.51
N ARG A 111 -10.25 17.56 14.24
CA ARG A 111 -11.36 17.56 15.23
C ARG A 111 -10.98 16.84 16.53
N MET A 112 -10.25 15.73 16.43
CA MET A 112 -9.75 15.01 17.59
C MET A 112 -8.70 15.80 18.38
N THR A 113 -7.87 16.59 17.70
CA THR A 113 -6.87 17.45 18.34
C THR A 113 -7.56 18.58 19.09
N GLU A 114 -8.54 19.24 18.47
CA GLU A 114 -9.35 20.28 19.11
C GLU A 114 -10.11 19.75 20.35
N ASP A 115 -10.69 18.55 20.24
CA ASP A 115 -11.33 17.85 21.37
C ASP A 115 -10.32 17.48 22.47
N LEU A 116 -9.12 17.02 22.11
CA LEU A 116 -8.04 16.72 23.06
C LEU A 116 -7.60 17.98 23.81
N ASP A 117 -7.31 19.07 23.10
CA ASP A 117 -6.87 20.34 23.67
C ASP A 117 -7.88 20.87 24.68
N SER A 118 -9.17 20.85 24.31
CA SER A 118 -10.26 21.27 25.21
C SER A 118 -10.33 20.43 26.49
N LYS A 119 -10.07 19.12 26.39
CA LYS A 119 -10.10 18.20 27.53
C LYS A 119 -8.87 18.37 28.42
N ILE A 120 -7.68 18.56 27.84
CA ILE A 120 -6.44 18.71 28.61
C ILE A 120 -6.46 19.99 29.46
N GLN A 121 -7.01 21.09 28.93
CA GLN A 121 -7.13 22.36 29.68
C GLN A 121 -7.95 22.24 30.97
N LEU A 122 -8.83 21.24 31.07
CA LEU A 122 -9.69 21.01 32.23
C LEU A 122 -9.08 20.05 33.27
N LEU A 123 -7.91 19.48 32.99
CA LEU A 123 -7.28 18.48 33.86
C LEU A 123 -6.33 19.14 34.86
N SER A 124 -6.40 18.67 36.11
CA SER A 124 -5.60 19.21 37.22
C SER A 124 -4.25 18.51 37.42
N THR A 125 -4.00 17.36 36.76
CA THR A 125 -2.78 16.57 36.99
C THR A 125 -2.06 16.17 35.70
N GLU A 126 -0.72 16.19 35.73
CA GLU A 126 0.13 15.77 34.60
C GLU A 126 -0.19 14.34 34.15
N LYS A 127 -0.40 13.42 35.09
CA LYS A 127 -0.72 12.01 34.82
C LYS A 127 -2.02 11.85 34.03
N SER A 128 -3.07 12.61 34.36
CA SER A 128 -4.32 12.56 33.60
C SER A 128 -4.18 13.13 32.19
N THR A 129 -3.34 14.16 32.03
CA THR A 129 -3.02 14.77 30.73
C THR A 129 -2.28 13.78 29.84
N ILE A 130 -1.22 13.16 30.34
CA ILE A 130 -0.44 12.13 29.63
C ILE A 130 -1.35 10.98 29.19
N ASN A 131 -2.21 10.49 30.08
CA ASN A 131 -3.16 9.43 29.74
C ASN A 131 -4.11 9.83 28.61
N LYS A 132 -4.59 11.09 28.56
CA LYS A 132 -5.44 11.56 27.47
C LYS A 132 -4.69 11.67 26.16
N ILE A 133 -3.46 12.16 26.18
CA ILE A 133 -2.57 12.25 25.01
C ILE A 133 -2.29 10.86 24.43
N ASN A 134 -1.96 9.89 25.29
CA ASN A 134 -1.73 8.50 24.88
C ASN A 134 -3.00 7.87 24.31
N ASN A 135 -4.15 8.04 24.97
CA ASN A 135 -5.43 7.55 24.44
C ASN A 135 -5.78 8.15 23.07
N PHE A 136 -5.53 9.44 22.84
CA PHE A 136 -5.69 10.08 21.53
C PHE A 136 -4.82 9.38 20.48
N LYS A 137 -3.53 9.23 20.77
CA LYS A 137 -2.57 8.58 19.86
C LYS A 137 -2.97 7.14 19.56
N ASP A 138 -3.22 6.35 20.60
CA ASP A 138 -3.57 4.93 20.50
C ASP A 138 -4.86 4.73 19.71
N SER A 139 -5.87 5.59 19.93
CA SER A 139 -7.14 5.49 19.21
C SER A 139 -7.01 5.67 17.69
N LEU A 140 -6.09 6.53 17.25
CA LEU A 140 -5.77 6.71 15.82
C LEU A 140 -4.81 5.63 15.31
N PHE A 141 -3.86 5.20 16.14
CA PHE A 141 -2.86 4.20 15.77
C PHE A 141 -3.45 2.79 15.66
N ASN A 142 -4.61 2.52 16.25
CA ASN A 142 -5.43 1.36 15.94
C ASN A 142 -5.86 1.28 14.46
N TYR A 143 -5.75 2.40 13.73
CA TYR A 143 -6.04 2.53 12.31
C TYR A 143 -4.83 3.01 11.51
N LYS A 144 -3.60 2.81 12.02
CA LYS A 144 -2.36 3.27 11.41
C LYS A 144 -2.20 2.88 9.94
N GLN A 145 -2.66 1.70 9.55
CA GLN A 145 -2.69 1.20 8.17
C GLN A 145 -3.56 2.05 7.21
N LYS A 146 -4.50 2.82 7.75
CA LYS A 146 -5.35 3.74 6.98
C LYS A 146 -4.79 5.15 6.91
N LEU A 147 -3.70 5.44 7.64
CA LEU A 147 -3.06 6.75 7.72
C LEU A 147 -1.86 6.84 6.77
N SER A 148 -1.62 8.02 6.21
CA SER A 148 -0.38 8.31 5.49
C SER A 148 0.79 8.54 6.46
N GLU A 149 2.02 8.47 5.95
CA GLU A 149 3.20 8.85 6.73
C GLU A 149 3.14 10.30 7.23
N THR A 150 2.60 11.22 6.42
CA THR A 150 2.44 12.63 6.81
C THR A 150 1.47 12.78 8.00
N GLN A 151 0.40 11.98 8.03
CA GLN A 151 -0.56 11.94 9.13
C GLN A 151 0.02 11.30 10.38
N ILE A 152 0.78 10.22 10.25
CA ILE A 152 1.49 9.58 11.37
C ILE A 152 2.50 10.55 11.98
N LYS A 153 3.30 11.23 11.14
CA LYS A 153 4.23 12.28 11.58
C LYS A 153 3.48 13.39 12.31
N ARG A 154 2.37 13.88 11.76
CA ARG A 154 1.54 14.92 12.38
C ARG A 154 1.01 14.48 13.76
N ILE A 155 0.47 13.27 13.90
CA ILE A 155 -0.03 12.74 15.17
C ILE A 155 1.10 12.65 16.20
N ASN A 156 2.28 12.16 15.81
CA ASN A 156 3.44 12.09 16.69
C ASN A 156 3.92 13.50 17.10
N THR A 157 3.98 14.46 16.18
CA THR A 157 4.33 15.85 16.49
C THR A 157 3.35 16.47 17.48
N ILE A 158 2.04 16.29 17.26
CA ILE A 158 0.99 16.78 18.17
C ILE A 158 1.20 16.16 19.57
N THR A 159 1.31 14.84 19.64
CA THR A 159 1.51 14.10 20.90
C THR A 159 2.74 14.58 21.65
N TYR A 160 3.87 14.74 20.94
CA TYR A 160 5.13 15.21 21.51
C TYR A 160 5.03 16.66 22.02
N SER A 161 4.42 17.55 21.23
CA SER A 161 4.27 18.96 21.59
C SER A 161 3.39 19.20 22.81
N LEU A 162 2.47 18.27 23.11
CA LEU A 162 1.53 18.36 24.22
C LEU A 162 2.02 17.66 25.50
N LYS A 163 3.13 16.90 25.45
CA LYS A 163 3.68 16.23 26.64
C LYS A 163 4.27 17.24 27.64
N PRO A 164 4.08 17.05 28.95
CA PRO A 164 4.74 17.85 29.98
C PRO A 164 6.27 17.76 29.89
N HIS A 165 6.98 18.86 30.20
CA HIS A 165 8.44 18.92 30.19
C HIS A 165 9.13 17.92 31.14
N SER A 166 8.44 17.49 32.20
CA SER A 166 8.90 16.47 33.15
C SER A 166 9.13 15.10 32.49
N GLU A 167 8.31 14.74 31.50
CA GLU A 167 8.36 13.45 30.80
C GLU A 167 9.38 13.45 29.65
N LEU A 168 9.53 14.59 28.96
CA LEU A 168 10.51 14.78 27.89
C LEU A 168 11.96 14.60 28.38
N ASN A 169 12.25 15.01 29.62
CA ASN A 169 13.57 14.85 30.23
C ASN A 169 13.86 13.41 30.69
N GLN A 170 12.83 12.62 30.99
CA GLN A 170 13.00 11.19 31.34
C GLN A 170 13.28 10.32 30.10
N GLU A 171 12.71 10.64 28.94
CA GLU A 171 12.99 9.94 27.68
C GLU A 171 14.42 10.21 27.16
N ILE A 172 15.00 11.40 27.41
CA ILE A 172 16.38 11.72 27.03
C ILE A 172 17.39 11.01 27.95
N VAL A 173 17.12 10.93 29.25
CA VAL A 173 18.00 10.25 30.23
C VAL A 173 17.91 8.71 30.11
N ALA A 174 16.77 8.15 29.69
CA ALA A 174 16.62 6.72 29.46
C ALA A 174 17.42 6.20 28.25
N GLN A 175 17.69 7.04 27.24
CA GLN A 175 18.42 6.64 26.03
C GLN A 175 19.92 6.40 26.24
N GLU A 176 20.52 6.92 27.31
CA GLU A 176 21.96 6.76 27.60
C GLU A 176 22.28 5.63 28.60
N GLY A 177 21.29 5.10 29.33
CA GLY A 177 21.48 4.17 30.45
C GLY A 177 21.08 2.70 30.22
N THR A 178 20.35 2.35 29.16
CA THR A 178 19.67 1.04 29.04
C THR A 178 20.33 0.04 28.07
N LYS A 179 21.66 -0.10 28.09
CA LYS A 179 22.33 -1.19 27.32
C LYS A 179 22.09 -2.61 27.86
N ASN A 180 21.48 -2.81 29.03
CA ASN A 180 21.45 -4.13 29.69
C ASN A 180 20.12 -4.57 30.35
N LEU A 181 19.01 -3.84 30.19
CA LEU A 181 17.68 -4.30 30.66
C LEU A 181 16.63 -4.46 29.53
N GLU A 182 16.98 -4.11 28.30
CA GLU A 182 16.13 -4.25 27.10
C GLU A 182 15.86 -5.71 26.69
N THR A 183 16.54 -6.69 27.30
CA THR A 183 16.51 -8.10 26.86
C THR A 183 15.36 -8.92 27.45
N ILE A 184 14.68 -8.47 28.52
CA ILE A 184 13.71 -9.32 29.25
C ILE A 184 12.26 -8.84 29.09
N THR A 185 12.00 -7.53 28.96
CA THR A 185 10.63 -6.99 28.81
C THR A 185 10.20 -6.79 27.35
N ASN A 186 11.13 -6.51 26.42
CA ASN A 186 10.80 -6.38 24.99
C ASN A 186 10.38 -7.71 24.36
N THR A 187 10.84 -8.83 24.90
CA THR A 187 10.55 -10.18 24.38
C THR A 187 9.07 -10.57 24.54
N VAL A 188 8.34 -9.94 25.46
CA VAL A 188 6.94 -10.31 25.78
C VAL A 188 5.92 -9.33 25.17
N LEU A 189 6.31 -8.09 24.87
CA LEU A 189 5.40 -7.07 24.29
C LEU A 189 5.44 -7.00 22.75
N PHE A 190 6.54 -7.44 22.11
CA PHE A 190 6.65 -7.52 20.64
C PHE A 190 5.80 -8.62 20.00
N ASP A 191 5.33 -9.59 20.79
CA ASP A 191 4.58 -10.76 20.31
C ASP A 191 3.12 -10.47 19.91
N LYS A 192 2.58 -9.28 20.24
CA LYS A 192 1.19 -8.93 19.91
C LYS A 192 1.00 -7.75 18.95
N LEU A 193 2.06 -7.04 18.55
CA LEU A 193 1.94 -5.84 17.71
C LEU A 193 2.73 -5.82 16.37
N SER A 194 3.58 -6.81 16.03
CA SER A 194 4.72 -6.51 15.15
C SER A 194 4.72 -7.02 13.70
N ILE A 195 3.76 -7.85 13.25
CA ILE A 195 3.84 -8.46 11.90
C ILE A 195 2.90 -7.85 10.86
N TYR A 196 1.71 -7.38 11.24
CA TYR A 196 0.73 -6.88 10.25
C TYR A 196 1.05 -5.47 9.72
N ASP A 197 1.91 -4.73 10.42
CA ASP A 197 2.33 -3.36 10.08
C ASP A 197 3.62 -3.29 9.23
N SER A 198 4.34 -4.40 9.14
CA SER A 198 5.58 -4.53 8.36
C SER A 198 5.35 -5.45 7.17
N TRP A 199 6.22 -5.35 6.16
CA TRP A 199 6.21 -6.36 5.09
C TRP A 199 6.34 -7.75 5.74
N ASN A 200 5.41 -8.64 5.42
CA ASN A 200 5.40 -10.00 5.93
C ASN A 200 4.96 -10.99 4.84
N ILE A 201 5.45 -12.20 4.98
CA ILE A 201 5.03 -13.37 4.22
C ILE A 201 4.54 -14.43 5.18
N SER A 202 3.40 -15.03 4.90
CA SER A 202 2.90 -16.15 5.68
C SER A 202 2.61 -17.36 4.83
N ILE A 203 2.75 -18.54 5.43
CA ILE A 203 2.43 -19.81 4.83
C ILE A 203 1.44 -20.53 5.73
N SER A 204 0.30 -20.90 5.14
CA SER A 204 -0.78 -21.62 5.78
C SER A 204 -0.81 -23.05 5.24
N PHE A 205 -1.01 -24.03 6.12
CA PHE A 205 -1.17 -25.43 5.73
C PHE A 205 -2.10 -26.18 6.68
N GLY A 206 -2.84 -27.14 6.13
CA GLY A 206 -3.71 -28.03 6.90
C GLY A 206 -2.98 -29.24 7.47
N GLN A 207 -3.71 -30.05 8.23
CA GLN A 207 -3.21 -31.34 8.70
C GLN A 207 -2.82 -32.26 7.53
N SER A 208 -1.76 -33.04 7.71
CA SER A 208 -1.18 -33.88 6.64
C SER A 208 -0.68 -35.20 7.18
N ALA A 209 -0.85 -36.28 6.40
CA ALA A 209 -0.29 -37.60 6.68
C ALA A 209 1.21 -37.72 6.31
N SER A 210 1.82 -36.65 5.78
CA SER A 210 3.23 -36.65 5.39
C SER A 210 4.15 -36.90 6.59
N LYS A 211 5.21 -37.69 6.38
CA LYS A 211 6.30 -37.84 7.36
C LYS A 211 6.98 -36.52 7.75
N ASN A 212 6.88 -35.49 6.90
CA ASN A 212 7.44 -34.17 7.16
C ASN A 212 6.53 -33.29 8.04
N PHE A 213 5.32 -33.74 8.40
CA PHE A 213 4.35 -32.95 9.14
C PHE A 213 4.84 -32.47 10.50
N ALA A 214 5.40 -33.36 11.32
CA ALA A 214 5.96 -33.00 12.62
C ALA A 214 7.08 -31.94 12.48
N LYS A 215 7.94 -32.10 11.47
CA LYS A 215 9.02 -31.14 11.16
C LYS A 215 8.45 -29.79 10.68
N ALA A 216 7.41 -29.80 9.87
CA ALA A 216 6.76 -28.58 9.39
C ALA A 216 6.14 -27.77 10.53
N ILE A 217 5.45 -28.43 11.46
CA ILE A 217 4.90 -27.79 12.67
C ILE A 217 6.01 -27.20 13.54
N PHE A 218 7.10 -27.95 13.75
CA PHE A 218 8.26 -27.45 14.50
C PHE A 218 8.84 -26.18 13.85
N MET A 219 9.03 -26.18 12.53
CA MET A 219 9.53 -25.00 11.81
C MET A 219 8.54 -23.84 11.88
N ALA A 220 7.24 -24.10 11.70
CA ALA A 220 6.19 -23.09 11.76
C ALA A 220 6.08 -22.42 13.13
N LYS A 221 6.21 -23.17 14.23
CA LYS A 221 6.20 -22.64 15.60
C LYS A 221 7.41 -21.76 15.95
N ASN A 222 8.50 -21.87 15.19
CA ASN A 222 9.69 -21.03 15.33
C ASN A 222 9.70 -19.83 14.37
N SER A 223 8.59 -19.54 13.69
CA SER A 223 8.45 -18.35 12.85
C SER A 223 8.22 -17.09 13.70
N ASP A 224 8.24 -15.90 13.08
CA ASP A 224 8.01 -14.63 13.78
C ASP A 224 6.65 -14.59 14.48
N LYS A 225 5.64 -15.26 13.91
CA LYS A 225 4.37 -15.53 14.59
C LYS A 225 3.74 -16.77 14.04
N TYR A 226 3.11 -17.51 14.93
CA TYR A 226 2.39 -18.71 14.59
C TYR A 226 0.94 -18.65 15.09
N ILE A 227 0.01 -19.07 14.25
CA ILE A 227 -1.42 -19.12 14.55
C ILE A 227 -1.95 -20.51 14.22
N GLU A 228 -2.76 -21.06 15.13
CA GLU A 228 -3.59 -22.22 14.87
C GLU A 228 -5.05 -21.76 14.80
N SER A 229 -5.77 -22.18 13.76
CA SER A 229 -7.20 -21.89 13.58
C SER A 229 -7.91 -23.11 12.99
N CYS A 230 -9.22 -22.97 12.76
CA CYS A 230 -10.00 -23.95 12.00
C CYS A 230 -10.63 -23.27 10.79
N ASP A 231 -10.85 -24.04 9.71
CA ASP A 231 -11.77 -23.63 8.63
C ASP A 231 -13.24 -23.81 9.03
N ASP A 232 -14.14 -23.46 8.12
CA ASP A 232 -15.60 -23.56 8.31
C ASP A 232 -16.08 -25.01 8.52
N GLU A 233 -15.26 -26.01 8.12
CA GLU A 233 -15.53 -27.44 8.28
C GLU A 233 -14.89 -28.00 9.58
N GLY A 234 -14.18 -27.17 10.35
CA GLY A 234 -13.51 -27.56 11.58
C GLY A 234 -12.13 -28.20 11.39
N ASN A 235 -11.58 -28.22 10.16
CA ASN A 235 -10.24 -28.72 9.90
C ASN A 235 -9.19 -27.74 10.44
N LYS A 236 -8.15 -28.27 11.09
CA LYS A 236 -7.06 -27.46 11.65
C LYS A 236 -6.22 -26.82 10.55
N ILE A 237 -5.97 -25.53 10.71
CA ILE A 237 -5.08 -24.71 9.89
C ILE A 237 -3.92 -24.22 10.75
N PHE A 238 -2.71 -24.35 10.21
CA PHE A 238 -1.47 -23.88 10.80
C PHE A 238 -0.91 -22.76 9.94
N GLN A 239 -0.72 -21.57 10.51
CA GLN A 239 -0.19 -20.42 9.79
C GLN A 239 1.07 -19.89 10.46
N ALA A 240 2.16 -19.81 9.70
CA ALA A 240 3.43 -19.24 10.12
C ALA A 240 3.69 -17.94 9.36
N PHE A 241 4.06 -16.88 10.08
CA PHE A 241 4.35 -15.56 9.54
C PHE A 241 5.83 -15.26 9.68
N TYR A 242 6.40 -14.61 8.67
CA TYR A 242 7.80 -14.23 8.59
C TYR A 242 7.93 -12.78 8.16
N LEU A 243 8.77 -12.03 8.84
CA LEU A 243 9.23 -10.70 8.47
C LEU A 243 10.34 -10.77 7.42
N GLU A 244 10.73 -9.62 6.86
CA GLU A 244 11.80 -9.53 5.86
C GLU A 244 13.08 -10.27 6.30
N ASN A 245 13.51 -10.06 7.55
CA ASN A 245 14.75 -10.62 8.09
C ASN A 245 14.75 -12.15 8.17
N ASN A 246 13.58 -12.78 8.27
CA ASN A 246 13.42 -14.23 8.41
C ASN A 246 12.88 -14.89 7.12
N TYR A 247 12.99 -14.20 5.98
CA TYR A 247 12.54 -14.71 4.68
C TYR A 247 13.20 -16.04 4.29
N LEU A 248 14.47 -16.27 4.64
CA LEU A 248 15.14 -17.54 4.36
C LEU A 248 14.53 -18.72 5.14
N ASP A 249 13.98 -18.47 6.33
CA ASP A 249 13.29 -19.50 7.11
C ASP A 249 11.92 -19.83 6.50
N PHE A 250 11.20 -18.81 6.01
CA PHE A 250 10.03 -19.02 5.15
C PHE A 250 10.39 -19.93 3.96
N GLN A 251 11.49 -19.65 3.24
CA GLN A 251 11.88 -20.46 2.09
C GLN A 251 12.19 -21.91 2.46
N ARG A 252 12.80 -22.14 3.62
CA ARG A 252 13.08 -23.49 4.13
C ARG A 252 11.78 -24.24 4.40
N LEU A 253 10.79 -23.61 5.04
CA LEU A 253 9.49 -24.23 5.29
C LEU A 253 8.74 -24.46 3.97
N PHE A 254 8.67 -23.46 3.09
CA PHE A 254 8.02 -23.57 1.78
C PHE A 254 8.62 -24.69 0.93
N LYS A 255 9.94 -24.88 0.95
CA LYS A 255 10.59 -26.01 0.26
C LYS A 255 10.15 -27.37 0.80
N LEU A 256 9.81 -27.46 2.09
CA LEU A 256 9.38 -28.70 2.75
C LEU A 256 7.92 -29.05 2.44
N ILE A 257 7.04 -28.05 2.38
CA ILE A 257 5.57 -28.25 2.33
C ILE A 257 4.85 -27.63 1.13
N GLY A 258 5.55 -26.87 0.27
CA GLY A 258 4.97 -26.10 -0.84
C GLY A 258 4.26 -26.95 -1.91
N ASN A 259 4.53 -28.26 -1.94
CA ASN A 259 3.85 -29.20 -2.84
C ASN A 259 2.60 -29.85 -2.20
N TRP A 260 2.29 -29.58 -0.93
CA TRP A 260 1.07 -30.09 -0.32
C TRP A 260 -0.15 -29.32 -0.84
N LYS A 261 -1.24 -30.06 -1.08
CA LYS A 261 -2.49 -29.50 -1.62
C LYS A 261 -3.10 -28.41 -0.72
N SER A 262 -2.88 -28.51 0.59
CA SER A 262 -3.42 -27.57 1.58
C SER A 262 -2.50 -26.38 1.86
N THR A 263 -1.44 -26.15 1.07
CA THR A 263 -0.48 -25.07 1.31
C THR A 263 -0.85 -23.80 0.54
N PHE A 264 -0.96 -22.69 1.26
CA PHE A 264 -1.25 -21.37 0.70
C PHE A 264 -0.25 -20.34 1.23
N VAL A 265 0.19 -19.41 0.38
CA VAL A 265 1.15 -18.36 0.77
C VAL A 265 0.52 -17.00 0.59
N PHE A 266 0.71 -16.13 1.58
CA PHE A 266 0.20 -14.77 1.58
C PHE A 266 1.35 -13.78 1.76
N ILE A 267 1.32 -12.65 1.06
CA ILE A 267 2.22 -11.52 1.30
C ILE A 267 1.35 -10.32 1.67
N ASN A 268 1.62 -9.72 2.84
CA ASN A 268 0.83 -8.62 3.40
C ASN A 268 -0.69 -8.92 3.44
N GLY A 269 -1.05 -10.16 3.74
CA GLY A 269 -2.44 -10.62 3.81
C GLY A 269 -3.08 -10.99 2.47
N GLU A 270 -2.42 -10.78 1.33
CA GLU A 270 -2.94 -11.17 0.02
C GLU A 270 -2.40 -12.54 -0.42
N LEU A 271 -3.28 -13.40 -0.93
CA LEU A 271 -2.92 -14.71 -1.47
C LEU A 271 -2.06 -14.57 -2.73
N ILE A 272 -0.93 -15.27 -2.78
CA ILE A 272 0.03 -15.22 -3.89
C ILE A 272 0.07 -16.55 -4.64
N ASP A 273 0.07 -16.47 -5.97
CA ASP A 273 0.23 -17.65 -6.82
C ASP A 273 1.69 -18.16 -6.86
N ASN A 274 1.86 -19.47 -7.07
CA ASN A 274 3.18 -20.10 -7.06
C ASN A 274 4.16 -19.55 -8.10
N LYS A 275 3.68 -19.04 -9.25
CA LYS A 275 4.56 -18.49 -10.30
C LYS A 275 5.12 -17.14 -9.88
N SER A 276 4.30 -16.28 -9.30
CA SER A 276 4.73 -14.99 -8.73
C SER A 276 5.67 -15.21 -7.55
N LEU A 277 5.29 -16.10 -6.63
CA LEU A 277 6.12 -16.46 -5.47
C LEU A 277 7.48 -17.04 -5.90
N GLY A 278 7.51 -17.92 -6.91
CA GLY A 278 8.75 -18.48 -7.44
C GLY A 278 9.74 -17.42 -7.94
N LYS A 279 9.25 -16.38 -8.62
CA LYS A 279 10.10 -15.26 -9.07
C LYS A 279 10.69 -14.47 -7.91
N ILE A 280 9.90 -14.19 -6.88
CA ILE A 280 10.36 -13.49 -5.66
C ILE A 280 11.39 -14.37 -4.95
N ASN A 281 11.09 -15.65 -4.76
CA ASN A 281 11.96 -16.61 -4.08
C ASN A 281 13.35 -16.70 -4.72
N ILE A 282 13.41 -16.72 -6.06
CA ILE A 282 14.69 -16.72 -6.77
C ILE A 282 15.41 -15.39 -6.56
N CYS A 283 14.79 -14.27 -6.92
CA CYS A 283 15.49 -12.98 -6.96
C CYS A 283 15.85 -12.45 -5.57
N TYR A 284 14.89 -12.43 -4.65
CA TYR A 284 15.11 -11.92 -3.30
C TYR A 284 15.90 -12.90 -2.43
N GLY A 285 15.71 -14.22 -2.64
CA GLY A 285 16.54 -15.23 -2.01
C GLY A 285 18.01 -15.12 -2.42
N ASP A 286 18.30 -14.77 -3.68
CA ASP A 286 19.66 -14.48 -4.13
C ASP A 286 20.17 -13.17 -3.52
N LYS A 287 19.38 -12.09 -3.48
CA LYS A 287 19.74 -10.82 -2.79
C LYS A 287 20.19 -11.07 -1.36
N LEU A 288 19.52 -11.94 -0.61
CA LEU A 288 19.91 -12.23 0.78
C LEU A 288 21.20 -13.05 0.91
N LYS A 289 21.60 -13.78 -0.13
CA LYS A 289 22.86 -14.55 -0.15
C LYS A 289 24.03 -13.70 -0.65
N PHE A 290 23.77 -12.74 -1.53
CA PHE A 290 24.76 -11.79 -2.03
C PHE A 290 24.90 -10.62 -1.05
N SER A 291 26.11 -10.36 -0.56
CA SER A 291 26.38 -9.22 0.33
C SER A 291 26.59 -7.89 -0.43
N ASP A 292 26.10 -7.77 -1.66
CA ASP A 292 26.24 -6.57 -2.48
C ASP A 292 25.08 -5.59 -2.23
N PRO A 293 25.32 -4.40 -1.65
CA PRO A 293 24.27 -3.40 -1.43
C PRO A 293 23.68 -2.88 -2.75
N TYR A 294 24.34 -3.08 -3.88
CA TYR A 294 23.88 -2.66 -5.20
C TYR A 294 23.13 -3.75 -5.99
N PHE A 295 22.91 -4.95 -5.43
CA PHE A 295 22.26 -6.06 -6.11
C PHE A 295 20.93 -5.67 -6.79
N CYS A 296 20.09 -4.91 -6.07
CA CYS A 296 18.81 -4.45 -6.57
C CYS A 296 18.94 -3.42 -7.70
N PHE A 297 20.04 -2.68 -7.76
CA PHE A 297 20.32 -1.74 -8.85
C PHE A 297 20.94 -2.43 -10.07
N GLY A 298 21.48 -3.63 -9.94
CA GLY A 298 21.98 -4.44 -11.05
C GLY A 298 22.86 -5.57 -10.55
N VAL A 299 22.73 -6.76 -11.14
CA VAL A 299 23.63 -7.91 -10.88
C VAL A 299 24.84 -7.93 -11.82
N SER A 300 24.82 -7.06 -12.82
CA SER A 300 25.89 -6.85 -13.80
C SER A 300 25.72 -5.47 -14.43
N GLU A 301 26.73 -5.00 -15.15
CA GLU A 301 26.70 -3.72 -15.86
C GLU A 301 25.50 -3.65 -16.83
N TRP A 302 25.20 -4.74 -17.53
CA TRP A 302 24.10 -4.86 -18.48
C TRP A 302 22.70 -4.81 -17.86
N THR A 303 22.60 -5.07 -16.56
CA THR A 303 21.34 -5.03 -15.79
C THR A 303 21.29 -3.84 -14.84
N SER A 304 22.30 -2.96 -14.89
CA SER A 304 22.37 -1.78 -14.05
C SER A 304 21.27 -0.78 -14.37
N ASN A 305 20.69 -0.16 -13.35
CA ASN A 305 19.74 0.93 -13.45
C ASN A 305 19.67 1.65 -12.08
N PRO A 306 19.24 2.92 -12.03
CA PRO A 306 19.20 3.67 -10.79
C PRO A 306 17.88 3.49 -9.99
N PHE A 307 16.92 2.70 -10.44
CA PHE A 307 15.54 2.69 -9.91
C PHE A 307 15.26 1.64 -8.82
N GLY A 308 16.30 1.13 -8.16
CA GLY A 308 16.14 0.21 -7.02
C GLY A 308 15.61 -1.19 -7.36
N CYS A 309 15.43 -1.53 -8.64
CA CYS A 309 15.09 -2.89 -9.06
C CYS A 309 15.51 -3.19 -10.50
N HIS A 310 16.51 -4.06 -10.68
CA HIS A 310 17.00 -4.52 -11.98
C HIS A 310 15.99 -5.32 -12.79
N ARG A 311 14.89 -5.76 -12.16
CA ARG A 311 13.79 -6.44 -12.85
C ARG A 311 12.78 -5.48 -13.49
N LEU A 312 12.89 -4.17 -13.25
CA LEU A 312 12.10 -3.16 -14.00
C LEU A 312 12.48 -3.09 -15.48
N MET A 313 13.63 -3.67 -15.87
CA MET A 313 14.13 -3.71 -17.25
C MET A 313 14.42 -2.32 -17.85
N LEU A 314 14.67 -1.33 -16.99
CA LEU A 314 15.18 -0.01 -17.38
C LEU A 314 16.72 -0.02 -17.48
N THR A 315 17.25 -1.00 -18.20
CA THR A 315 18.67 -1.38 -18.20
C THR A 315 19.34 -1.08 -19.55
N PRO A 316 20.68 -0.93 -19.61
CA PRO A 316 21.41 -0.69 -20.86
C PRO A 316 21.10 -1.69 -21.98
N SER A 317 20.89 -2.96 -21.61
CA SER A 317 20.61 -4.06 -22.55
C SER A 317 19.17 -4.11 -23.08
N GLN A 318 18.26 -3.29 -22.54
CA GLN A 318 16.86 -3.29 -22.94
C GLN A 318 16.38 -1.87 -23.25
N THR A 319 15.72 -1.23 -22.29
CA THR A 319 15.14 0.11 -22.46
C THR A 319 15.72 1.04 -21.39
N PRO A 320 16.97 1.51 -21.54
CA PRO A 320 17.59 2.37 -20.54
C PRO A 320 16.87 3.71 -20.42
N TRP A 321 16.94 4.35 -19.26
CA TRP A 321 16.19 5.59 -19.02
C TRP A 321 16.58 6.74 -19.97
N TRP A 322 17.83 6.78 -20.44
CA TRP A 322 18.28 7.80 -21.40
C TRP A 322 17.72 7.60 -22.82
N SER A 323 17.09 6.46 -23.14
CA SER A 323 16.44 6.26 -24.43
C SER A 323 15.05 6.93 -24.52
N PHE A 324 14.52 7.44 -23.41
CA PHE A 324 13.23 8.14 -23.37
C PHE A 324 13.46 9.63 -23.57
N GLY A 325 13.18 10.12 -24.77
CA GLY A 325 13.38 11.54 -25.07
C GLY A 325 13.32 11.89 -26.55
N TRP A 326 13.64 13.14 -26.83
CA TRP A 326 13.75 13.69 -28.18
C TRP A 326 14.76 14.84 -28.22
N PHE A 327 15.27 15.15 -29.41
CA PHE A 327 16.08 16.34 -29.61
C PHE A 327 15.22 17.60 -29.68
N ASN A 328 15.62 18.64 -28.96
CA ASN A 328 15.05 19.97 -29.16
C ASN A 328 15.75 20.72 -30.33
N ASN A 329 15.29 21.94 -30.62
CA ASN A 329 15.83 22.77 -31.69
C ASN A 329 17.31 23.16 -31.53
N PHE A 330 17.88 23.00 -30.33
CA PHE A 330 19.30 23.28 -30.04
C PHE A 330 20.16 22.01 -30.13
N GLY A 331 19.58 20.85 -30.42
CA GLY A 331 20.27 19.57 -30.43
C GLY A 331 20.55 18.99 -29.04
N ASP A 332 19.98 19.57 -27.98
CA ASP A 332 20.00 18.95 -26.64
C ASP A 332 18.96 17.81 -26.60
N TRP A 333 19.29 16.74 -25.89
CA TRP A 333 18.38 15.63 -25.66
C TRP A 333 17.50 15.91 -24.44
N VAL A 334 16.19 16.05 -24.65
CA VAL A 334 15.20 16.27 -23.59
C VAL A 334 14.72 14.91 -23.08
N ILE A 335 14.81 14.68 -21.77
CA ILE A 335 14.40 13.41 -21.16
C ILE A 335 12.90 13.38 -20.93
N ASP A 336 12.23 12.37 -21.46
CA ASP A 336 10.81 12.11 -21.22
C ASP A 336 10.60 11.39 -19.89
N LYS A 337 10.56 12.18 -18.81
CA LYS A 337 10.34 11.65 -17.46
C LYS A 337 8.99 10.97 -17.30
N ASP A 338 7.96 11.43 -18.00
CA ASP A 338 6.62 10.84 -17.89
C ASP A 338 6.55 9.46 -18.52
N ALA A 339 7.20 9.25 -19.66
CA ALA A 339 7.33 7.92 -20.25
C ALA A 339 8.12 6.96 -19.34
N ILE A 340 9.16 7.44 -18.65
CA ILE A 340 9.89 6.64 -17.65
C ILE A 340 8.96 6.27 -16.49
N ARG A 341 8.20 7.22 -15.92
CA ARG A 341 7.24 6.93 -14.82
C ARG A 341 6.20 5.90 -15.23
N GLN A 342 5.61 6.04 -16.42
CA GLN A 342 4.65 5.06 -16.95
C GLN A 342 5.27 3.67 -17.10
N LYS A 343 6.53 3.58 -17.54
CA LYS A 343 7.26 2.30 -17.63
C LYS A 343 7.47 1.68 -16.26
N ILE A 344 7.86 2.46 -15.25
CA ILE A 344 8.03 2.00 -13.86
C ILE A 344 6.70 1.50 -13.32
N GLU A 345 5.62 2.28 -13.42
CA GLU A 345 4.26 1.91 -12.97
C GLU A 345 3.75 0.62 -13.63
N PHE A 346 4.04 0.42 -14.91
CA PHE A 346 3.64 -0.81 -15.60
C PHE A 346 4.44 -2.02 -15.12
N LYS A 347 5.77 -1.87 -14.99
CA LYS A 347 6.67 -2.97 -14.64
C LYS A 347 6.66 -3.30 -13.15
N SER A 348 6.39 -2.33 -12.28
CA SER A 348 6.32 -2.48 -10.82
C SER A 348 5.31 -3.53 -10.40
N LYS A 349 4.18 -3.64 -11.10
CA LYS A 349 3.08 -4.59 -10.81
C LYS A 349 3.55 -6.03 -10.62
N LEU A 350 4.64 -6.42 -11.30
CA LEU A 350 5.22 -7.76 -11.21
C LEU A 350 6.06 -8.00 -9.95
N PHE A 351 6.46 -6.94 -9.25
CA PHE A 351 7.43 -6.94 -8.16
C PHE A 351 6.96 -6.13 -6.93
N GLU A 352 5.74 -5.59 -6.92
CA GLU A 352 5.15 -4.86 -5.79
C GLU A 352 5.10 -5.67 -4.49
N LYS A 353 5.15 -7.00 -4.58
CA LYS A 353 5.20 -7.91 -3.43
C LYS A 353 6.63 -8.24 -2.97
N CYS A 354 7.66 -7.74 -3.66
CA CYS A 354 9.04 -7.91 -3.23
C CYS A 354 9.29 -7.08 -1.97
N PRO A 355 9.89 -7.65 -0.91
CA PRO A 355 10.15 -6.93 0.34
C PRO A 355 11.07 -5.71 0.19
N HIS A 356 11.96 -5.72 -0.80
CA HIS A 356 12.94 -4.65 -0.99
C HIS A 356 12.59 -3.64 -2.08
N PHE A 357 11.52 -3.88 -2.84
CA PHE A 357 11.16 -2.97 -3.92
C PHE A 357 10.22 -1.88 -3.40
N ASP A 358 10.65 -0.64 -3.56
CA ASP A 358 9.87 0.54 -3.21
C ASP A 358 9.59 1.35 -4.48
N LYS A 359 8.33 1.30 -4.93
CA LYS A 359 7.89 2.01 -6.13
C LYS A 359 7.97 3.52 -5.95
N VAL A 360 7.68 4.03 -4.76
CA VAL A 360 7.70 5.47 -4.48
C VAL A 360 9.13 5.99 -4.65
N LYS A 361 10.10 5.34 -4.02
CA LYS A 361 11.52 5.68 -4.20
C LYS A 361 11.97 5.58 -5.65
N ALA A 362 11.52 4.54 -6.37
CA ALA A 362 11.83 4.40 -7.79
C ALA A 362 11.33 5.59 -8.63
N LEU A 363 10.15 6.14 -8.29
CA LEU A 363 9.60 7.34 -8.93
C LEU A 363 10.32 8.62 -8.51
N GLU A 364 10.73 8.75 -7.25
CA GLU A 364 11.57 9.86 -6.77
C GLU A 364 12.91 9.93 -7.53
N VAL A 365 13.50 8.78 -7.87
CA VAL A 365 14.71 8.74 -8.72
C VAL A 365 14.47 9.41 -10.07
N VAL A 366 13.27 9.28 -10.65
CA VAL A 366 12.92 9.93 -11.92
C VAL A 366 12.97 11.45 -11.78
N ASP A 367 12.56 11.99 -10.63
CA ASP A 367 12.62 13.41 -10.34
C ASP A 367 14.07 13.91 -10.28
N LEU A 368 14.99 13.08 -9.80
CA LEU A 368 16.43 13.37 -9.73
C LEU A 368 17.15 13.29 -11.08
N LEU A 369 16.57 12.64 -12.10
CA LEU A 369 17.18 12.59 -13.43
C LEU A 369 17.35 14.00 -14.02
N PRO A 370 18.38 14.24 -14.85
CA PRO A 370 18.48 15.50 -15.58
C PRO A 370 17.26 15.69 -16.49
N SER A 371 16.75 16.91 -16.59
CA SER A 371 15.66 17.25 -17.52
C SER A 371 16.12 17.26 -18.98
N LYS A 372 17.42 17.45 -19.21
CA LYS A 372 18.06 17.37 -20.53
C LYS A 372 19.54 17.04 -20.42
N ILE A 373 20.07 16.43 -21.47
CA ILE A 373 21.50 16.18 -21.68
C ILE A 373 21.96 17.11 -22.81
N LYS A 374 22.90 18.01 -22.48
CA LYS A 374 23.30 19.13 -23.32
C LYS A 374 24.45 18.73 -24.24
N LYS A 375 24.29 18.95 -25.54
CA LYS A 375 25.24 18.48 -26.58
C LYS A 375 26.67 18.94 -26.36
N PHE A 376 26.86 20.21 -26.00
CA PHE A 376 28.19 20.78 -25.85
C PHE A 376 28.75 20.68 -24.43
N LYS A 377 27.88 20.72 -23.41
CA LYS A 377 28.32 20.71 -22.01
C LYS A 377 28.60 19.29 -21.50
N ASP A 378 27.87 18.31 -22.01
CA ASP A 378 27.89 16.94 -21.49
C ASP A 378 28.62 15.96 -22.44
N ALA A 379 29.29 16.48 -23.48
CA ALA A 379 29.99 15.69 -24.50
C ALA A 379 31.05 14.72 -23.94
N ASP A 380 31.70 15.09 -22.83
CA ASP A 380 32.71 14.26 -22.16
C ASP A 380 32.12 13.04 -21.45
N ASN A 381 30.79 12.95 -21.33
CA ASN A 381 30.10 11.84 -20.67
C ASN A 381 29.06 11.15 -21.55
N TRP A 382 28.75 11.70 -22.74
CA TRP A 382 27.66 11.22 -23.60
C TRP A 382 28.03 11.24 -25.08
N TYR A 383 27.75 10.13 -25.76
CA TYR A 383 27.71 10.05 -27.21
C TYR A 383 26.33 10.48 -27.72
N PHE A 384 26.33 11.45 -28.63
CA PHE A 384 25.13 11.90 -29.33
C PHE A 384 25.03 11.18 -30.68
N THR A 385 23.92 10.48 -30.90
CA THR A 385 23.60 9.82 -32.17
C THR A 385 22.49 10.57 -32.89
N ASN A 386 22.16 10.15 -34.11
CA ASN A 386 21.05 10.75 -34.87
C ASN A 386 19.68 10.49 -34.22
N THR A 387 19.57 9.49 -33.35
CA THR A 387 18.30 9.04 -32.78
C THR A 387 18.24 9.12 -31.26
N GLY A 388 19.33 9.51 -30.60
CA GLY A 388 19.35 9.73 -29.16
C GLY A 388 20.74 9.91 -28.56
N VAL A 389 20.88 9.51 -27.30
CA VAL A 389 22.14 9.64 -26.55
C VAL A 389 22.51 8.34 -25.86
N ILE A 390 23.80 8.10 -25.69
CA ILE A 390 24.35 6.92 -25.00
C ILE A 390 25.44 7.42 -24.05
N PRO A 391 25.40 7.10 -22.75
CA PRO A 391 26.46 7.48 -21.84
C PRO A 391 27.74 6.71 -22.20
N ILE A 392 28.89 7.38 -22.10
CA ILE A 392 30.19 6.76 -22.35
C ILE A 392 30.43 5.62 -21.35
N ASP A 393 30.05 5.84 -20.09
CA ASP A 393 30.03 4.85 -19.03
C ASP A 393 28.66 4.85 -18.32
N HIS A 394 27.82 3.90 -18.69
CA HIS A 394 26.48 3.75 -18.12
C HIS A 394 26.50 3.32 -16.65
N SER A 395 27.50 2.53 -16.23
CA SER A 395 27.64 2.05 -14.85
C SER A 395 27.95 3.23 -13.92
N LYS A 396 28.92 4.06 -14.30
CA LYS A 396 29.25 5.31 -13.60
C LYS A 396 28.08 6.28 -13.57
N THR A 397 27.38 6.44 -14.68
CA THR A 397 26.21 7.33 -14.79
C THR A 397 25.10 6.90 -13.81
N ASN A 398 24.74 5.62 -13.80
CA ASN A 398 23.73 5.10 -12.89
C ASN A 398 24.17 5.19 -11.42
N LYS A 399 25.43 4.86 -11.10
CA LYS A 399 25.98 4.99 -9.74
C LYS A 399 25.98 6.43 -9.23
N ALA A 400 26.22 7.42 -10.11
CA ALA A 400 26.15 8.82 -9.74
C ALA A 400 24.73 9.23 -9.29
N ILE A 401 23.70 8.73 -9.97
CA ILE A 401 22.30 8.95 -9.58
C ILE A 401 21.98 8.25 -8.26
N ILE A 402 22.41 6.99 -8.10
CA ILE A 402 22.17 6.22 -6.87
C ILE A 402 22.77 6.91 -5.64
N LYS A 403 23.91 7.60 -5.77
CA LYS A 403 24.54 8.36 -4.68
C LYS A 403 23.76 9.60 -4.23
N LEU A 404 22.74 10.01 -4.98
CA LEU A 404 21.84 11.11 -4.61
C LEU A 404 20.66 10.65 -3.75
N LEU A 405 20.47 9.33 -3.62
CA LEU A 405 19.49 8.66 -2.76
C LEU A 405 20.13 8.36 -1.40
#